data_AF-A0A1G3PKE1-F1
#
_entry.id   AF-A0A1G3PKE1-F1
#
_cell.length_a   1.000
_cell.length_b   1.000
_cell.length_c   1.000
_cell.angle_alpha   90.00
_cell.angle_beta   90.00
_cell.angle_gamma   90.00
#
_symmetry.space_group_name_H-M   'P 1'
#
loop_
_entity.id
_entity.type
_entity.pdbx_description
1 polymer ?
#
loop_
_entity_poly.entity_id
_entity_poly.type
_entity_poly.pdbx_seq_one_letter_code
_entity_poly.pdbx_strand_id
1 'polypeptide(L)'
;MKKLWILIALAMLGCTYYMLTKQETQEVIAVLKQPYRQFSQYPKDILSKPLIERVQPVSENLLSYLKALDNMPSYANYTPSPSEMKEISNYIEMLPPLHQKIMKERMLGIYFVDTFMGGGMTDIAADEAGKEYFYIIFNPATLKSPFGKWVSQKDMTCFIPDNSGYTVEIETGTGYNGFFYILLHEVTHGIDYVENITPYADDFQWKMMVFFSKMPKQMTPFVTGIWDGLKLPLPDNDYQMRKQVSVYGWGGPNIKLAKAEKLYRNFSASPFVTLYGSTSWAEDLAEFATYYHITQVLGKPYVITVKSNGNPVFVYEPMKSAKVMERFGMMKVFYQ
;
A
#
# COMPACT_ATOMS: atom_id res chain seq x y z
N MET A 1 -22.97 -44.52 8.60
CA MET A 1 -23.97 -43.44 8.52
C MET A 1 -23.85 -42.40 9.64
N LYS A 2 -23.79 -42.75 10.95
CA LYS A 2 -23.69 -41.76 12.04
C LYS A 2 -22.43 -40.85 12.04
N LYS A 3 -21.28 -41.33 11.54
CA LYS A 3 -20.05 -40.51 11.43
C LYS A 3 -20.09 -39.45 10.31
N LEU A 4 -20.91 -39.66 9.28
CA LEU A 4 -21.07 -38.71 8.16
C LEU A 4 -21.89 -37.48 8.59
N TRP A 5 -22.91 -37.69 9.42
CA TRP A 5 -23.74 -36.61 9.97
C TRP A 5 -23.01 -35.73 10.98
N ILE A 6 -22.05 -36.27 11.73
CA ILE A 6 -21.21 -35.49 12.67
C ILE A 6 -20.20 -34.61 11.91
N LEU A 7 -19.66 -35.10 10.79
CA LEU A 7 -18.79 -34.30 9.91
C LEU A 7 -19.56 -33.18 9.19
N ILE A 8 -20.81 -33.43 8.77
CA ILE A 8 -21.67 -32.40 8.17
C ILE A 8 -22.12 -31.37 9.23
N ALA A 9 -22.41 -31.78 10.46
CA ALA A 9 -22.75 -30.87 11.55
C ALA A 9 -21.56 -30.01 12.01
N LEU A 10 -20.34 -30.57 12.02
CA LEU A 10 -19.11 -29.81 12.31
C LEU A 10 -18.71 -28.88 11.15
N ALA A 11 -18.98 -29.26 9.89
CA ALA A 11 -18.82 -28.37 8.74
C ALA A 11 -19.83 -27.22 8.76
N MET A 12 -21.07 -27.45 9.23
CA MET A 12 -22.07 -26.39 9.41
C MET A 12 -21.79 -25.49 10.63
N LEU A 13 -21.13 -26.00 11.68
CA LEU A 13 -20.66 -25.19 12.82
C LEU A 13 -19.37 -24.41 12.51
N GLY A 14 -18.56 -24.88 11.55
CA GLY A 14 -17.39 -24.14 11.04
C GLY A 14 -17.74 -23.04 10.03
N CYS A 15 -18.99 -22.98 9.56
CA CYS A 15 -19.52 -21.95 8.69
C CYS A 15 -20.61 -21.13 9.40
N THR A 16 -20.37 -20.68 10.64
CA THR A 16 -21.14 -19.55 11.16
C THR A 16 -20.78 -18.33 10.33
N TYR A 17 -21.54 -18.08 9.27
CA TYR A 17 -21.61 -16.76 8.65
C TYR A 17 -21.82 -15.76 9.79
N TYR A 18 -20.90 -14.82 9.93
CA TYR A 18 -21.00 -13.77 10.95
C TYR A 18 -22.24 -12.93 10.59
N MET A 19 -23.37 -13.24 11.23
CA MET A 19 -24.61 -12.50 11.06
C MET A 19 -24.42 -11.17 11.81
N LEU A 20 -24.22 -10.09 11.05
CA LEU A 20 -24.14 -8.75 11.62
C LEU A 20 -25.41 -8.47 12.42
N THR A 21 -25.24 -7.81 13.56
CA THR A 21 -26.33 -7.18 14.26
C THR A 21 -27.01 -6.14 13.35
N LYS A 22 -28.25 -5.79 13.68
CA LYS A 22 -28.97 -4.72 12.98
C LYS A 22 -28.18 -3.40 12.97
N GLN A 23 -27.48 -3.10 14.07
CA GLN A 23 -26.65 -1.90 14.17
C GLN A 23 -25.45 -1.96 13.23
N GLU A 24 -24.65 -3.02 13.28
CA GLU A 24 -23.50 -3.21 12.39
C GLU A 24 -23.92 -3.19 10.92
N THR A 25 -25.09 -3.75 10.59
CA THR A 25 -25.66 -3.70 9.23
C THR A 25 -25.95 -2.26 8.80
N GLN A 26 -26.53 -1.43 9.67
CA GLN A 26 -26.79 -0.02 9.35
C GLN A 26 -25.50 0.79 9.21
N GLU A 27 -24.48 0.50 10.03
CA GLU A 27 -23.17 1.12 9.91
C GLU A 27 -22.49 0.77 8.59
N VAL A 28 -22.51 -0.51 8.18
CA VAL A 28 -22.01 -0.96 6.87
C VAL A 28 -22.74 -0.25 5.74
N ILE A 29 -24.08 -0.19 5.79
CA ILE A 29 -24.87 0.53 4.79
C ILE A 29 -24.51 2.01 4.73
N ALA A 30 -24.32 2.67 5.88
CA ALA A 30 -23.98 4.09 5.94
C ALA A 30 -22.61 4.38 5.32
N VAL A 31 -21.63 3.49 5.50
CA VAL A 31 -20.32 3.60 4.87
C VAL A 31 -20.41 3.34 3.36
N LEU A 32 -21.14 2.31 2.93
CA LEU A 32 -21.33 2.01 1.49
C LEU A 32 -22.12 3.10 0.75
N LYS A 33 -23.01 3.82 1.46
CA LYS A 33 -23.78 4.92 0.90
C LYS A 33 -23.01 6.24 0.77
N GLN A 34 -21.76 6.31 1.23
CA GLN A 34 -20.95 7.50 1.02
C GLN A 34 -20.75 7.76 -0.49
N PRO A 35 -20.89 8.99 -1.00
CA PRO A 35 -20.84 9.25 -2.44
C PRO A 35 -19.53 8.77 -3.10
N TYR A 36 -18.39 8.96 -2.44
CA TYR A 36 -17.09 8.51 -2.96
C TYR A 36 -16.90 6.97 -2.94
N ARG A 37 -17.81 6.22 -2.30
CA ARG A 37 -17.83 4.74 -2.31
C ARG A 37 -18.72 4.16 -3.41
N GLN A 38 -19.49 5.00 -4.11
CA GLN A 38 -20.47 4.55 -5.10
C GLN A 38 -19.97 4.82 -6.51
N PHE A 39 -19.81 3.78 -7.33
CA PHE A 39 -19.42 3.90 -8.74
C PHE A 39 -20.34 4.85 -9.53
N SER A 40 -21.64 4.88 -9.21
CA SER A 40 -22.64 5.74 -9.86
C SER A 40 -22.41 7.24 -9.69
N GLN A 41 -21.56 7.64 -8.73
CA GLN A 41 -21.21 9.04 -8.48
C GLN A 41 -20.02 9.52 -9.33
N TYR A 42 -19.40 8.63 -10.09
CA TYR A 42 -18.31 8.94 -11.02
C TYR A 42 -18.85 9.14 -12.45
N PRO A 43 -18.12 9.88 -13.32
CA PRO A 43 -18.54 10.07 -14.70
C PRO A 43 -18.77 8.73 -15.41
N LYS A 44 -19.91 8.56 -16.10
CA LYS A 44 -20.29 7.29 -16.73
C LYS A 44 -19.29 6.78 -17.77
N ASP A 45 -18.55 7.70 -18.39
CA ASP A 45 -17.55 7.43 -19.41
C ASP A 45 -16.14 7.27 -18.84
N ILE A 46 -15.93 7.38 -17.51
CA ILE A 46 -14.60 7.45 -16.89
C ILE A 46 -13.71 6.25 -17.25
N LEU A 47 -14.27 5.04 -17.33
CA LEU A 47 -13.53 3.83 -17.68
C LEU A 47 -13.18 3.73 -19.16
N SER A 48 -13.85 4.50 -20.02
CA SER A 48 -13.50 4.61 -21.45
C SER A 48 -12.40 5.62 -21.73
N LYS A 49 -12.12 6.53 -20.78
CA LYS A 49 -11.07 7.53 -20.92
C LYS A 49 -9.67 6.92 -20.77
N PRO A 50 -8.66 7.44 -21.50
CA PRO A 50 -7.26 7.18 -21.22
C PRO A 50 -6.92 7.44 -19.75
N LEU A 51 -5.95 6.69 -19.19
CA LEU A 51 -5.60 6.78 -17.77
C LEU A 51 -5.19 8.19 -17.35
N ILE A 52 -4.44 8.89 -18.20
CA ILE A 52 -3.99 10.25 -17.92
C ILE A 52 -5.16 11.26 -17.85
N GLU A 53 -6.24 11.02 -18.59
CA GLU A 53 -7.46 11.84 -18.54
C GLU A 53 -8.32 11.55 -17.29
N ARG A 54 -7.94 10.55 -16.47
CA ARG A 54 -8.55 10.29 -15.17
C ARG A 54 -7.87 11.07 -14.04
N VAL A 55 -6.81 11.82 -14.35
CA VAL A 55 -6.26 12.84 -13.44
C VAL A 55 -7.22 14.03 -13.45
N GLN A 56 -7.93 14.23 -12.34
CA GLN A 56 -8.98 15.25 -12.26
C GLN A 56 -9.01 15.87 -10.85
N PRO A 57 -9.65 17.04 -10.68
CA PRO A 57 -9.86 17.59 -9.34
C PRO A 57 -10.68 16.64 -8.46
N VAL A 58 -10.35 16.61 -7.18
CA VAL A 58 -11.09 15.92 -6.13
C VAL A 58 -12.47 16.57 -6.01
N SER A 59 -13.53 15.75 -6.00
CA SER A 59 -14.89 16.24 -5.77
C SER A 59 -15.04 16.80 -4.35
N GLU A 60 -15.99 17.71 -4.14
CA GLU A 60 -16.24 18.31 -2.82
C GLU A 60 -16.56 17.25 -1.75
N ASN A 61 -17.33 16.22 -2.10
CA ASN A 61 -17.68 15.13 -1.20
C ASN A 61 -16.44 14.33 -0.76
N LEU A 62 -15.56 13.98 -1.71
CA LEU A 62 -14.33 13.26 -1.40
C LEU A 62 -13.36 14.16 -0.61
N LEU A 63 -13.22 15.42 -0.97
CA LEU A 63 -12.33 16.35 -0.25
C LEU A 63 -12.81 16.57 1.20
N SER A 64 -14.11 16.77 1.41
CA SER A 64 -14.70 16.89 2.75
C SER A 64 -14.48 15.64 3.60
N TYR A 65 -14.59 14.45 3.00
CA TYR A 65 -14.25 13.20 3.68
C TYR A 65 -12.79 13.15 4.10
N LEU A 66 -11.85 13.48 3.20
CA LEU A 66 -10.42 13.45 3.52
C LEU A 66 -10.06 14.43 4.64
N LYS A 67 -10.64 15.65 4.62
CA LYS A 67 -10.48 16.63 5.69
C LYS A 67 -10.94 16.08 7.04
N ALA A 68 -12.07 15.39 7.07
CA ALA A 68 -12.63 14.82 8.28
C ALA A 68 -11.82 13.61 8.77
N LEU A 69 -11.38 12.74 7.86
CA LEU A 69 -10.59 11.55 8.14
C LEU A 69 -9.29 11.89 8.89
N ASP A 70 -8.57 12.89 8.37
CA ASP A 70 -7.25 13.28 8.89
C ASP A 70 -7.29 14.47 9.87
N ASN A 71 -8.49 15.00 10.16
CA ASN A 71 -8.67 16.25 10.89
C ASN A 71 -7.83 17.40 10.31
N MET A 72 -7.78 17.50 8.97
CA MET A 72 -6.90 18.41 8.23
C MET A 72 -7.70 19.38 7.36
N PRO A 73 -8.21 20.50 7.90
CA PRO A 73 -9.07 21.42 7.16
C PRO A 73 -8.37 22.12 5.97
N SER A 74 -7.03 22.13 5.96
CA SER A 74 -6.21 22.78 4.95
C SER A 74 -6.10 22.02 3.63
N TYR A 75 -6.53 20.75 3.55
CA TYR A 75 -6.51 20.01 2.29
C TYR A 75 -7.24 20.77 1.18
N ALA A 76 -6.61 20.86 0.02
CA ALA A 76 -7.14 21.57 -1.12
C ALA A 76 -6.84 20.81 -2.41
N ASN A 77 -7.63 21.07 -3.45
CA ASN A 77 -7.34 20.54 -4.76
C ASN A 77 -5.99 21.03 -5.27
N TYR A 78 -5.18 20.12 -5.82
CA TYR A 78 -3.99 20.45 -6.58
C TYR A 78 -4.18 20.04 -8.04
N THR A 79 -3.96 20.97 -8.95
CA THR A 79 -3.97 20.69 -10.39
C THR A 79 -2.52 20.60 -10.86
N PRO A 80 -2.04 19.41 -11.28
CA PRO A 80 -0.70 19.29 -11.83
C PRO A 80 -0.49 20.20 -13.04
N SER A 81 0.68 20.81 -13.10
CA SER A 81 1.15 21.60 -14.24
C SER A 81 1.33 20.73 -15.49
N PRO A 82 1.42 21.31 -16.71
CA PRO A 82 1.66 20.53 -17.92
C PRO A 82 2.93 19.65 -17.87
N SER A 83 3.99 20.11 -17.20
CA SER A 83 5.20 19.33 -17.00
C SER A 83 4.98 18.15 -16.05
N GLU A 84 4.25 18.35 -14.94
CA GLU A 84 3.90 17.28 -14.03
C GLU A 84 2.95 16.27 -14.70
N MET A 85 1.98 16.73 -15.49
CA MET A 85 1.09 15.87 -16.28
C MET A 85 1.87 14.97 -17.25
N LYS A 86 2.90 15.52 -17.92
CA LYS A 86 3.77 14.72 -18.79
C LYS A 86 4.53 13.67 -17.98
N GLU A 87 5.05 14.03 -16.82
CA GLU A 87 5.76 13.10 -15.95
C GLU A 87 4.84 11.99 -15.41
N ILE A 88 3.63 12.34 -14.98
CA ILE A 88 2.59 11.39 -14.56
C ILE A 88 2.28 10.40 -15.70
N SER A 89 2.08 10.90 -16.92
CA SER A 89 1.83 10.06 -18.09
C SER A 89 2.97 9.06 -18.34
N ASN A 90 4.22 9.53 -18.31
CA ASN A 90 5.39 8.68 -18.49
C ASN A 90 5.44 7.56 -17.44
N TYR A 91 5.19 7.89 -16.17
CA TYR A 91 5.23 6.88 -15.12
C TYR A 91 4.08 5.87 -15.20
N ILE A 92 2.89 6.29 -15.61
CA ILE A 92 1.77 5.37 -15.86
C ILE A 92 2.13 4.36 -16.96
N GLU A 93 2.79 4.79 -18.03
CA GLU A 93 3.24 3.92 -19.12
C GLU A 93 4.33 2.94 -18.70
N MET A 94 5.12 3.29 -17.68
CA MET A 94 6.18 2.46 -17.14
C MET A 94 5.70 1.38 -16.15
N LEU A 95 4.45 1.45 -15.69
CA LEU A 95 3.92 0.48 -14.73
C LEU A 95 3.89 -0.95 -15.30
N PRO A 96 3.96 -1.99 -14.45
CA PRO A 96 3.83 -3.37 -14.89
C PRO A 96 2.56 -3.63 -15.73
N PRO A 97 2.56 -4.65 -16.62
CA PRO A 97 1.42 -4.99 -17.46
C PRO A 97 0.10 -5.15 -16.70
N LEU A 98 0.11 -5.87 -15.56
CA LEU A 98 -1.09 -6.06 -14.75
C LEU A 98 -1.61 -4.73 -14.18
N HIS A 99 -0.70 -3.86 -13.68
CA HIS A 99 -1.05 -2.52 -13.22
C HIS A 99 -1.78 -1.73 -14.30
N GLN A 100 -1.23 -1.68 -15.51
CA GLN A 100 -1.86 -0.95 -16.61
C GLN A 100 -3.22 -1.52 -16.99
N LYS A 101 -3.36 -2.85 -17.04
CA LYS A 101 -4.62 -3.54 -17.35
C LYS A 101 -5.69 -3.20 -16.31
N ILE A 102 -5.38 -3.41 -15.04
CA ILE A 102 -6.34 -3.22 -13.95
C ILE A 102 -6.69 -1.75 -13.77
N MET A 103 -5.74 -0.83 -13.92
CA MET A 103 -6.05 0.60 -13.92
C MET A 103 -7.04 0.97 -15.03
N LYS A 104 -6.84 0.48 -16.26
CA LYS A 104 -7.76 0.78 -17.39
C LYS A 104 -9.17 0.28 -17.07
N GLU A 105 -9.25 -0.90 -16.49
CA GLU A 105 -10.48 -1.61 -16.21
C GLU A 105 -11.24 -1.16 -14.95
N ARG A 106 -10.55 -0.64 -13.93
CA ARG A 106 -11.11 -0.46 -12.58
C ARG A 106 -10.77 0.87 -11.89
N MET A 107 -9.85 1.68 -12.41
CA MET A 107 -9.49 2.94 -11.77
C MET A 107 -10.45 4.07 -12.15
N LEU A 108 -11.06 4.71 -11.16
CA LEU A 108 -12.04 5.78 -11.32
C LEU A 108 -11.42 7.17 -11.33
N GLY A 109 -10.26 7.36 -10.72
CA GLY A 109 -9.64 8.67 -10.65
C GLY A 109 -8.24 8.65 -10.05
N ILE A 110 -7.44 9.61 -10.52
CA ILE A 110 -6.17 10.00 -9.94
C ILE A 110 -6.35 11.42 -9.44
N TYR A 111 -6.09 11.64 -8.17
CA TYR A 111 -6.35 12.90 -7.48
C TYR A 111 -5.07 13.41 -6.84
N PHE A 112 -4.87 14.73 -6.83
CA PHE A 112 -3.80 15.38 -6.08
C PHE A 112 -4.39 16.34 -5.06
N VAL A 113 -3.99 16.18 -3.80
CA VAL A 113 -4.45 17.00 -2.69
C VAL A 113 -3.25 17.73 -2.10
N ASP A 114 -3.30 19.06 -2.12
CA ASP A 114 -2.24 19.87 -1.54
C ASP A 114 -2.18 19.67 -0.02
N THR A 115 -0.97 19.64 0.51
CA THR A 115 -0.65 19.33 1.93
C THR A 115 -1.14 17.96 2.42
N PHE A 116 -1.47 17.02 1.52
CA PHE A 116 -1.92 15.67 1.89
C PHE A 116 -0.93 14.97 2.83
N MET A 117 -1.43 14.35 3.89
CA MET A 117 -0.60 13.60 4.83
C MET A 117 -0.11 12.30 4.20
N GLY A 118 1.17 11.99 4.37
CA GLY A 118 1.80 10.85 3.70
C GLY A 118 2.13 11.11 2.24
N GLY A 119 2.32 10.04 1.47
CA GLY A 119 2.64 10.11 0.03
C GLY A 119 1.45 9.90 -0.89
N GLY A 120 0.56 9.00 -0.52
CA GLY A 120 -0.66 8.70 -1.26
C GLY A 120 -1.62 7.84 -0.44
N MET A 121 -2.77 7.57 -1.03
CA MET A 121 -3.79 6.68 -0.48
C MET A 121 -4.63 6.11 -1.61
N THR A 122 -4.77 4.79 -1.63
CA THR A 122 -5.69 4.07 -2.51
C THR A 122 -6.93 3.66 -1.76
N ASP A 123 -8.08 3.95 -2.35
CA ASP A 123 -9.36 3.66 -1.73
C ASP A 123 -10.38 3.12 -2.74
N ILE A 124 -11.41 2.46 -2.23
CA ILE A 124 -12.32 1.61 -3.01
C ILE A 124 -13.69 2.26 -3.19
N ALA A 125 -14.26 2.09 -4.38
CA ALA A 125 -15.69 2.26 -4.64
C ALA A 125 -16.29 0.97 -5.19
N ALA A 126 -17.60 0.81 -5.09
CA ALA A 126 -18.31 -0.34 -5.63
C ALA A 126 -19.55 0.07 -6.43
N ASP A 127 -19.95 -0.79 -7.37
CA ASP A 127 -21.27 -0.69 -8.00
C ASP A 127 -22.34 -1.47 -7.20
N GLU A 128 -23.59 -1.42 -7.67
CA GLU A 128 -24.73 -2.08 -7.02
C GLU A 128 -24.60 -3.61 -6.96
N ALA A 129 -23.76 -4.20 -7.82
CA ALA A 129 -23.45 -5.63 -7.81
C ALA A 129 -22.26 -5.97 -6.91
N GLY A 130 -21.65 -4.99 -6.25
CA GLY A 130 -20.49 -5.16 -5.38
C GLY A 130 -19.18 -5.35 -6.13
N LYS A 131 -19.13 -5.01 -7.43
CA LYS A 131 -17.88 -5.02 -8.18
C LYS A 131 -17.00 -3.87 -7.72
N GLU A 132 -15.76 -4.19 -7.36
CA GLU A 132 -14.79 -3.23 -6.84
C GLU A 132 -14.15 -2.41 -7.95
N TYR A 133 -14.01 -1.13 -7.67
CA TYR A 133 -13.25 -0.12 -8.40
C TYR A 133 -12.39 0.63 -7.38
N PHE A 134 -11.40 1.38 -7.84
CA PHE A 134 -10.56 2.14 -6.93
C PHE A 134 -10.19 3.51 -7.47
N TYR A 135 -9.77 4.39 -6.59
CA TYR A 135 -9.17 5.67 -6.92
C TYR A 135 -7.96 5.91 -6.04
N ILE A 136 -7.08 6.80 -6.48
CA ILE A 136 -5.84 7.10 -5.77
C ILE A 136 -5.72 8.59 -5.56
N ILE A 137 -5.32 8.96 -4.34
CA ILE A 137 -4.99 10.32 -3.94
C ILE A 137 -3.49 10.38 -3.73
N PHE A 138 -2.85 11.44 -4.22
CA PHE A 138 -1.41 11.66 -4.09
C PHE A 138 -1.12 13.01 -3.43
N ASN A 139 -0.04 13.04 -2.64
CA ASN A 139 0.58 14.28 -2.20
C ASN A 139 1.43 14.85 -3.34
N PRO A 140 1.15 16.07 -3.86
CA PRO A 140 1.91 16.66 -4.96
C PRO A 140 3.38 16.96 -4.62
N ALA A 141 3.76 16.98 -3.33
CA ALA A 141 5.17 17.08 -2.93
C ALA A 141 6.03 15.92 -3.47
N THR A 142 5.41 14.75 -3.71
CA THR A 142 6.08 13.57 -4.28
C THR A 142 6.61 13.82 -5.69
N LEU A 143 5.94 14.67 -6.49
CA LEU A 143 6.36 15.05 -7.84
C LEU A 143 7.65 15.89 -7.84
N LYS A 144 7.96 16.54 -6.71
CA LYS A 144 9.04 17.54 -6.58
C LYS A 144 10.26 16.99 -5.86
N SER A 145 10.14 15.85 -5.18
CA SER A 145 11.25 15.25 -4.43
C SER A 145 11.89 14.12 -5.24
N PRO A 146 13.22 14.03 -5.36
CA PRO A 146 13.88 12.85 -5.92
C PRO A 146 13.44 11.57 -5.20
N PHE A 147 13.32 10.45 -5.92
CA PHE A 147 12.86 9.16 -5.36
C PHE A 147 13.61 8.82 -4.07
N GLY A 148 14.94 8.67 -4.14
CA GLY A 148 15.77 8.26 -3.00
C GLY A 148 15.61 9.18 -1.79
N LYS A 149 15.48 10.49 -2.03
CA LYS A 149 15.22 11.47 -0.96
C LYS A 149 13.87 11.24 -0.31
N TRP A 150 12.81 11.05 -1.10
CA TRP A 150 11.46 10.80 -0.58
C TRP A 150 11.42 9.55 0.29
N VAL A 151 11.94 8.41 -0.19
CA VAL A 151 11.92 7.16 0.59
C VAL A 151 12.86 7.19 1.79
N SER A 152 13.97 7.93 1.72
CA SER A 152 14.82 8.19 2.90
C SER A 152 14.05 8.98 3.96
N GLN A 153 13.33 10.03 3.56
CA GLN A 153 12.51 10.84 4.48
C GLN A 153 11.38 10.00 5.10
N LYS A 154 10.72 9.15 4.30
CA LYS A 154 9.74 8.18 4.77
C LYS A 154 10.32 7.27 5.86
N ASP A 155 11.43 6.60 5.60
CA ASP A 155 12.03 5.69 6.59
C ASP A 155 12.53 6.44 7.83
N MET A 156 13.03 7.67 7.66
CA MET A 156 13.45 8.53 8.77
C MET A 156 12.33 8.87 9.76
N THR A 157 11.05 8.77 9.35
CA THR A 157 9.91 8.95 10.27
C THR A 157 9.78 7.85 11.32
N CYS A 158 10.48 6.73 11.17
CA CYS A 158 10.56 5.70 12.22
C CYS A 158 11.34 6.18 13.44
N PHE A 159 12.19 7.20 13.26
CA PHE A 159 13.22 7.55 14.22
C PHE A 159 12.95 8.85 14.97
N ILE A 160 13.20 8.83 16.28
CA ILE A 160 13.26 9.99 17.15
C ILE A 160 14.66 10.61 16.98
N PRO A 161 14.78 11.87 16.52
CA PRO A 161 16.06 12.56 16.49
C PRO A 161 16.66 12.66 17.90
N ASP A 162 17.92 12.29 18.06
CA ASP A 162 18.58 12.20 19.37
C ASP A 162 20.02 12.76 19.39
N ASN A 163 20.40 13.56 18.39
CA ASN A 163 21.74 14.16 18.24
C ASN A 163 22.90 13.15 18.26
N SER A 164 22.63 11.87 18.01
CA SER A 164 23.64 10.81 17.99
C SER A 164 24.59 10.84 16.79
N GLY A 165 24.34 11.73 15.82
CA GLY A 165 25.08 11.81 14.56
C GLY A 165 24.74 10.69 13.58
N TYR A 166 23.75 9.84 13.87
CA TYR A 166 23.28 8.82 12.95
C TYR A 166 22.37 9.41 11.86
N THR A 167 22.44 8.86 10.65
CA THR A 167 21.48 9.12 9.57
C THR A 167 21.19 7.83 8.80
N VAL A 168 20.06 7.82 8.10
CA VAL A 168 19.67 6.75 7.17
C VAL A 168 19.45 7.37 5.80
N GLU A 169 20.09 6.79 4.79
CA GLU A 169 19.98 7.20 3.40
C GLU A 169 19.64 5.99 2.53
N ILE A 170 18.75 6.19 1.57
CA ILE A 170 18.32 5.18 0.61
C ILE A 170 18.66 5.66 -0.80
N GLU A 171 19.50 4.88 -1.48
CA GLU A 171 19.86 5.11 -2.87
C GLU A 171 18.95 4.31 -3.80
N THR A 172 18.34 5.00 -4.77
CA THR A 172 17.44 4.39 -5.76
C THR A 172 17.81 4.75 -7.21
N GLY A 173 19.04 5.24 -7.41
CA GLY A 173 19.49 5.84 -8.67
C GLY A 173 18.86 7.20 -8.93
N THR A 174 19.13 7.75 -10.11
CA THR A 174 18.64 9.06 -10.56
C THR A 174 17.59 8.91 -11.66
N GLY A 175 16.86 10.00 -11.92
CA GLY A 175 15.91 10.12 -13.03
C GLY A 175 14.44 9.92 -12.66
N TYR A 176 14.15 9.55 -11.41
CA TYR A 176 12.78 9.41 -10.91
C TYR A 176 12.55 10.26 -9.66
N ASN A 177 11.31 10.76 -9.51
CA ASN A 177 10.85 11.44 -8.31
C ASN A 177 10.10 10.47 -7.37
N GLY A 178 9.74 10.95 -6.18
CA GLY A 178 9.02 10.19 -5.17
C GLY A 178 7.63 9.78 -5.62
N PHE A 179 7.03 10.47 -6.59
CA PHE A 179 5.72 10.10 -7.12
C PHE A 179 5.76 8.74 -7.81
N PHE A 180 6.85 8.37 -8.50
CA PHE A 180 6.92 7.05 -9.13
C PHE A 180 6.91 5.90 -8.10
N TYR A 181 7.58 6.09 -6.96
CA TYR A 181 7.50 5.17 -5.82
C TYR A 181 6.06 5.01 -5.33
N ILE A 182 5.40 6.13 -5.02
CA ILE A 182 4.03 6.11 -4.48
C ILE A 182 3.06 5.56 -5.51
N LEU A 183 3.20 5.88 -6.80
CA LEU A 183 2.34 5.36 -7.85
C LEU A 183 2.38 3.83 -7.92
N LEU A 184 3.59 3.23 -7.92
CA LEU A 184 3.73 1.77 -7.89
C LEU A 184 3.11 1.15 -6.64
N HIS A 185 3.37 1.76 -5.47
CA HIS A 185 2.88 1.29 -4.19
C HIS A 185 1.34 1.31 -4.14
N GLU A 186 0.75 2.46 -4.41
CA GLU A 186 -0.69 2.69 -4.36
C GLU A 186 -1.46 1.88 -5.40
N VAL A 187 -0.99 1.85 -6.65
CA VAL A 187 -1.63 1.03 -7.68
C VAL A 187 -1.56 -0.46 -7.31
N THR A 188 -0.52 -0.91 -6.60
CA THR A 188 -0.46 -2.29 -6.12
C THR A 188 -1.57 -2.60 -5.11
N HIS A 189 -1.91 -1.67 -4.20
CA HIS A 189 -3.11 -1.84 -3.36
C HIS A 189 -4.38 -1.93 -4.21
N GLY A 190 -4.54 -1.06 -5.21
CA GLY A 190 -5.68 -1.10 -6.13
C GLY A 190 -5.82 -2.44 -6.86
N ILE A 191 -4.69 -3.04 -7.27
CA ILE A 191 -4.67 -4.39 -7.85
C ILE A 191 -5.04 -5.44 -6.82
N ASP A 192 -4.49 -5.37 -5.62
CA ASP A 192 -4.78 -6.35 -4.56
C ASP A 192 -6.25 -6.36 -4.14
N TYR A 193 -6.90 -5.20 -4.19
CA TYR A 193 -8.35 -5.08 -4.01
C TYR A 193 -9.15 -5.85 -5.05
N VAL A 194 -8.65 -5.95 -6.29
CA VAL A 194 -9.35 -6.57 -7.42
C VAL A 194 -8.96 -8.05 -7.60
N GLU A 195 -7.66 -8.35 -7.49
CA GLU A 195 -7.07 -9.66 -7.81
C GLU A 195 -6.89 -10.54 -6.56
N ASN A 196 -7.04 -9.98 -5.37
CA ASN A 196 -7.04 -10.72 -4.10
C ASN A 196 -5.73 -11.48 -3.87
N ILE A 197 -4.60 -10.81 -4.10
CA ILE A 197 -3.26 -11.36 -3.93
C ILE A 197 -2.93 -11.54 -2.45
N THR A 198 -3.52 -10.72 -1.56
CA THR A 198 -3.54 -10.90 -0.11
C THR A 198 -4.97 -11.00 0.43
N PRO A 199 -5.17 -11.54 1.65
CA PRO A 199 -6.47 -11.49 2.31
C PRO A 199 -6.86 -10.04 2.70
N TYR A 200 -8.11 -9.86 3.11
CA TYR A 200 -8.67 -8.55 3.43
C TYR A 200 -7.84 -7.78 4.47
N ALA A 201 -7.36 -6.59 4.08
CA ALA A 201 -6.47 -5.78 4.90
C ALA A 201 -7.16 -4.57 5.56
N ASP A 202 -8.31 -4.15 5.05
CA ASP A 202 -9.07 -3.02 5.58
C ASP A 202 -10.51 -3.41 5.98
N ASP A 203 -11.05 -2.63 6.92
CA ASP A 203 -12.39 -2.81 7.47
C ASP A 203 -13.49 -2.61 6.41
N PHE A 204 -13.27 -1.75 5.42
CA PHE A 204 -14.25 -1.51 4.36
C PHE A 204 -14.40 -2.72 3.44
N GLN A 205 -13.31 -3.38 3.02
CA GLN A 205 -13.35 -4.62 2.26
C GLN A 205 -14.04 -5.73 3.05
N TRP A 206 -13.78 -5.84 4.36
CA TRP A 206 -14.50 -6.78 5.21
C TRP A 206 -16.01 -6.49 5.22
N LYS A 207 -16.40 -5.23 5.42
CA LYS A 207 -17.81 -4.80 5.39
C LYS A 207 -18.46 -5.04 4.03
N MET A 208 -17.75 -4.80 2.93
CA MET A 208 -18.19 -5.11 1.56
C MET A 208 -18.40 -6.61 1.37
N MET A 209 -17.47 -7.43 1.86
CA MET A 209 -17.60 -8.89 1.81
C MET A 209 -18.87 -9.33 2.52
N VAL A 210 -19.13 -8.83 3.73
CA VAL A 210 -20.34 -9.19 4.47
C VAL A 210 -21.60 -8.69 3.75
N PHE A 211 -21.64 -7.43 3.32
CA PHE A 211 -22.81 -6.84 2.69
C PHE A 211 -23.21 -7.52 1.38
N PHE A 212 -22.23 -7.79 0.52
CA PHE A 212 -22.44 -8.46 -0.76
C PHE A 212 -22.37 -9.99 -0.67
N SER A 213 -22.30 -10.54 0.55
CA SER A 213 -22.19 -11.99 0.80
C SER A 213 -21.05 -12.66 0.03
N LYS A 214 -19.92 -11.97 -0.16
CA LYS A 214 -18.72 -12.53 -0.78
C LYS A 214 -18.07 -13.56 0.14
N MET A 215 -17.35 -14.51 -0.45
CA MET A 215 -16.57 -15.48 0.31
C MET A 215 -15.34 -14.80 0.94
N PRO A 216 -14.92 -15.20 2.16
CA PRO A 216 -13.70 -14.68 2.75
C PRO A 216 -12.49 -15.04 1.88
N LYS A 217 -11.57 -14.09 1.72
CA LYS A 217 -10.31 -14.34 1.01
C LYS A 217 -9.48 -15.36 1.78
N GLN A 218 -9.02 -16.40 1.08
CA GLN A 218 -8.13 -17.40 1.64
C GLN A 218 -6.69 -16.87 1.72
N MET A 219 -5.88 -17.48 2.58
CA MET A 219 -4.43 -17.25 2.59
C MET A 219 -3.86 -17.61 1.21
N THR A 220 -3.11 -16.69 0.63
CA THR A 220 -2.50 -16.85 -0.69
C THR A 220 -1.06 -17.36 -0.58
N PRO A 221 -0.45 -17.82 -1.68
CA PRO A 221 0.97 -18.17 -1.69
C PRO A 221 1.90 -17.01 -1.29
N PHE A 222 1.48 -15.76 -1.48
CA PHE A 222 2.27 -14.58 -1.08
C PHE A 222 2.34 -14.43 0.45
N VAL A 223 1.24 -14.77 1.13
CA VAL A 223 1.09 -14.59 2.59
C VAL A 223 1.52 -15.84 3.36
N THR A 224 1.23 -17.02 2.80
CA THR A 224 1.53 -18.33 3.41
C THR A 224 3.03 -18.49 3.64
N GLY A 225 3.43 -18.88 4.85
CA GLY A 225 4.84 -19.05 5.21
C GLY A 225 5.57 -17.74 5.52
N ILE A 226 4.89 -16.58 5.42
CA ILE A 226 5.43 -15.28 5.82
C ILE A 226 4.67 -14.70 7.01
N TRP A 227 3.33 -14.70 6.93
CA TRP A 227 2.45 -14.04 7.90
C TRP A 227 1.51 -15.03 8.60
N ASP A 228 1.28 -14.80 9.89
CA ASP A 228 0.29 -15.48 10.75
C ASP A 228 -0.97 -14.63 10.98
N GLY A 229 -0.91 -13.35 10.59
CA GLY A 229 -2.05 -12.43 10.58
C GLY A 229 -1.66 -11.09 9.97
N LEU A 230 -2.64 -10.20 9.76
CA LEU A 230 -2.47 -8.95 9.01
C LEU A 230 -1.20 -8.16 9.40
N LYS A 231 -0.91 -8.04 10.70
CA LYS A 231 0.27 -7.31 11.24
C LYS A 231 1.23 -8.21 12.02
N LEU A 232 1.10 -9.53 11.87
CA LEU A 232 1.84 -10.54 12.61
C LEU A 232 2.60 -11.48 11.66
N PRO A 233 3.91 -11.26 11.44
CA PRO A 233 4.76 -12.23 10.77
C PRO A 233 4.84 -13.55 11.55
N LEU A 234 5.16 -14.64 10.86
CA LEU A 234 5.59 -15.86 11.52
C LEU A 234 6.89 -15.62 12.33
N PRO A 235 7.14 -16.36 13.42
CA PRO A 235 8.29 -16.13 14.30
C PRO A 235 9.65 -16.07 13.58
N ASP A 236 9.87 -16.93 12.57
CA ASP A 236 11.13 -17.00 11.81
C ASP A 236 11.35 -15.82 10.84
N ASN A 237 10.31 -15.00 10.64
CA ASN A 237 10.29 -13.83 9.78
C ASN A 237 10.20 -12.51 10.57
N ASP A 238 9.85 -12.55 11.86
CA ASP A 238 9.86 -11.39 12.73
C ASP A 238 11.29 -11.01 13.14
N TYR A 239 11.47 -9.78 13.63
CA TYR A 239 12.77 -9.29 14.06
C TYR A 239 12.64 -8.28 15.21
N GLN A 240 13.71 -8.17 16.00
CA GLN A 240 13.71 -7.26 17.14
C GLN A 240 13.50 -5.80 16.67
N MET A 241 12.56 -5.11 17.34
CA MET A 241 12.09 -3.74 17.09
C MET A 241 11.09 -3.57 15.92
N ARG A 242 10.68 -4.62 15.21
CA ARG A 242 9.66 -4.51 14.15
C ARG A 242 8.38 -3.82 14.61
N LYS A 243 7.86 -4.16 15.80
CA LYS A 243 6.64 -3.56 16.36
C LYS A 243 6.76 -2.05 16.69
N GLN A 244 7.98 -1.51 16.67
CA GLN A 244 8.25 -0.07 16.87
C GLN A 244 8.40 0.66 15.53
N VAL A 245 8.38 -0.05 14.40
CA VAL A 245 8.42 0.60 13.08
C VAL A 245 7.12 1.34 12.84
N SER A 246 7.26 2.63 12.54
CA SER A 246 6.17 3.58 12.31
C SER A 246 6.55 4.45 11.12
N VAL A 247 5.76 4.40 10.06
CA VAL A 247 6.08 5.10 8.81
C VAL A 247 5.12 6.28 8.64
N TYR A 248 5.59 7.36 8.02
CA TYR A 248 4.87 8.63 7.87
C TYR A 248 4.42 9.28 9.19
N GLY A 249 5.01 8.88 10.32
CA GLY A 249 4.68 9.41 11.64
C GLY A 249 3.39 8.87 12.24
N TRP A 250 2.71 7.92 11.59
CA TRP A 250 1.53 7.25 12.14
C TRP A 250 1.91 6.43 13.38
N GLY A 251 1.35 6.80 14.54
CA GLY A 251 1.74 6.22 15.83
C GLY A 251 3.06 6.77 16.40
N GLY A 252 3.59 7.84 15.81
CA GLY A 252 4.79 8.57 16.25
C GLY A 252 6.10 7.83 15.97
N PRO A 253 7.25 8.52 15.85
CA PRO A 253 8.54 7.85 15.83
C PRO A 253 8.77 7.14 17.17
N ASN A 254 9.07 5.83 17.12
CA ASN A 254 9.19 5.01 18.34
C ASN A 254 10.62 4.52 18.60
N ILE A 255 11.56 4.79 17.68
CA ILE A 255 12.92 4.25 17.72
C ILE A 255 13.93 5.39 17.83
N LYS A 256 14.83 5.39 18.82
CA LYS A 256 15.93 6.36 18.84
C LYS A 256 16.84 6.20 17.62
N LEU A 257 17.21 7.29 16.96
CA LEU A 257 18.04 7.25 15.75
C LEU A 257 19.41 6.57 15.97
N ALA A 258 19.98 6.65 17.18
CA ALA A 258 21.18 5.89 17.56
C ALA A 258 21.02 4.36 17.44
N LYS A 259 19.79 3.84 17.33
CA LYS A 259 19.50 2.41 17.14
C LYS A 259 19.31 2.02 15.68
N ALA A 260 19.47 2.94 14.73
CA ALA A 260 19.25 2.67 13.31
C ALA A 260 20.09 1.49 12.80
N GLU A 261 21.39 1.43 13.15
CA GLU A 261 22.26 0.33 12.75
C GLU A 261 21.71 -1.02 13.24
N LYS A 262 21.38 -1.09 14.53
CA LYS A 262 20.85 -2.31 15.14
C LYS A 262 19.52 -2.73 14.49
N LEU A 263 18.63 -1.77 14.22
CA LEU A 263 17.36 -2.04 13.54
C LEU A 263 17.60 -2.65 12.16
N TYR A 264 18.43 -2.01 11.32
CA TYR A 264 18.67 -2.47 9.95
C TYR A 264 19.45 -3.79 9.89
N ARG A 265 20.35 -4.05 10.85
CA ARG A 265 20.98 -5.38 10.99
C ARG A 265 19.95 -6.46 11.28
N ASN A 266 19.05 -6.24 12.24
CA ASN A 266 17.98 -7.19 12.55
C ASN A 266 17.03 -7.39 11.36
N PHE A 267 16.63 -6.29 10.71
CA PHE A 267 15.76 -6.29 9.53
C PHE A 267 16.37 -7.07 8.35
N SER A 268 17.69 -7.01 8.15
CA SER A 268 18.37 -7.73 7.07
C SER A 268 18.26 -9.26 7.11
N ALA A 269 17.88 -9.82 8.28
CA ALA A 269 17.62 -11.23 8.46
C ALA A 269 16.16 -11.64 8.20
N SER A 270 15.30 -10.70 7.80
CA SER A 270 13.88 -10.92 7.50
C SER A 270 13.62 -11.08 5.99
N PRO A 271 12.44 -11.59 5.58
CA PRO A 271 12.06 -11.68 4.16
C PRO A 271 11.44 -10.39 3.60
N PHE A 272 11.41 -9.31 4.38
CA PHE A 272 10.74 -8.06 4.00
C PHE A 272 11.68 -7.15 3.20
N VAL A 273 11.12 -6.46 2.21
CA VAL A 273 11.89 -5.59 1.31
C VAL A 273 12.18 -4.23 1.94
N THR A 274 11.26 -3.70 2.76
CA THR A 274 11.44 -2.43 3.48
C THR A 274 10.95 -2.54 4.93
N LEU A 275 11.32 -1.57 5.77
CA LEU A 275 10.73 -1.44 7.10
C LEU A 275 9.20 -1.30 7.01
N TYR A 276 8.71 -0.51 6.04
CA TYR A 276 7.26 -0.30 5.85
C TYR A 276 6.54 -1.59 5.48
N GLY A 277 7.11 -2.39 4.57
CA GLY A 277 6.55 -3.67 4.16
C GLY A 277 6.48 -4.70 5.29
N SER A 278 7.27 -4.53 6.36
CA SER A 278 7.20 -5.40 7.54
C SER A 278 6.06 -5.07 8.53
N THR A 279 5.24 -4.06 8.22
CA THR A 279 4.16 -3.60 9.13
C THR A 279 2.85 -4.34 8.91
N SER A 280 2.53 -4.74 7.68
CA SER A 280 1.40 -5.60 7.35
C SER A 280 1.60 -6.35 6.03
N TRP A 281 0.80 -7.40 5.78
CA TRP A 281 0.87 -8.11 4.49
C TRP A 281 0.52 -7.24 3.27
N ALA A 282 -0.27 -6.18 3.48
CA ALA A 282 -0.70 -5.31 2.39
C ALA A 282 0.45 -4.39 2.00
N GLU A 283 1.11 -3.81 3.00
CA GLU A 283 2.33 -3.02 2.80
C GLU A 283 3.46 -3.89 2.24
N ASP A 284 3.58 -5.14 2.69
CA ASP A 284 4.56 -6.10 2.17
C ASP A 284 4.38 -6.27 0.65
N LEU A 285 3.16 -6.53 0.19
CA LEU A 285 2.88 -6.69 -1.24
C LEU A 285 3.22 -5.41 -2.03
N ALA A 286 2.73 -4.25 -1.56
CA ALA A 286 2.93 -2.97 -2.23
C ALA A 286 4.40 -2.57 -2.32
N GLU A 287 5.15 -2.72 -1.22
CA GLU A 287 6.59 -2.45 -1.18
C GLU A 287 7.37 -3.46 -2.02
N PHE A 288 7.02 -4.75 -1.95
CA PHE A 288 7.70 -5.78 -2.73
C PHE A 288 7.52 -5.54 -4.23
N ALA A 289 6.29 -5.38 -4.71
CA ALA A 289 6.01 -5.13 -6.12
C ALA A 289 6.75 -3.89 -6.62
N THR A 290 6.75 -2.82 -5.82
CA THR A 290 7.46 -1.57 -6.13
C THR A 290 8.95 -1.81 -6.30
N TYR A 291 9.63 -2.32 -5.29
CA TYR A 291 11.09 -2.48 -5.33
C TYR A 291 11.55 -3.63 -6.25
N TYR A 292 10.71 -4.64 -6.49
CA TYR A 292 10.93 -5.62 -7.55
C TYR A 292 10.94 -4.94 -8.92
N HIS A 293 9.95 -4.09 -9.21
CA HIS A 293 9.92 -3.36 -10.47
C HIS A 293 11.14 -2.44 -10.63
N ILE A 294 11.46 -1.66 -9.61
CA ILE A 294 12.61 -0.75 -9.62
C ILE A 294 13.93 -1.48 -9.85
N THR A 295 14.15 -2.61 -9.16
CA THR A 295 15.46 -3.30 -9.20
C THR A 295 15.55 -4.33 -10.31
N GLN A 296 14.57 -5.22 -10.45
CA GLN A 296 14.65 -6.37 -11.36
C GLN A 296 14.21 -6.04 -12.78
N VAL A 297 13.37 -5.02 -12.96
CA VAL A 297 12.86 -4.63 -14.29
C VAL A 297 13.54 -3.38 -14.82
N LEU A 298 13.70 -2.35 -14.00
CA LEU A 298 14.36 -1.10 -14.41
C LEU A 298 15.87 -1.08 -14.15
N GLY A 299 16.42 -2.09 -13.46
CA GLY A 299 17.85 -2.20 -13.19
C GLY A 299 18.40 -1.09 -12.30
N LYS A 300 17.55 -0.43 -11.50
CA LYS A 300 17.98 0.63 -10.58
C LYS A 300 18.46 0.04 -9.26
N PRO A 301 19.40 0.69 -8.56
CA PRO A 301 19.83 0.22 -7.26
C PRO A 301 18.72 0.38 -6.22
N TYR A 302 18.79 -0.39 -5.14
CA TYR A 302 18.08 -0.13 -3.89
C TYR A 302 19.01 -0.47 -2.74
N VAL A 303 19.67 0.56 -2.21
CA VAL A 303 20.70 0.41 -1.17
C VAL A 303 20.33 1.25 0.03
N ILE A 304 20.29 0.64 1.20
CA ILE A 304 20.09 1.31 2.48
C ILE A 304 21.46 1.51 3.12
N THR A 305 21.80 2.75 3.47
CA THR A 305 23.03 3.09 4.18
C THR A 305 22.70 3.75 5.51
N VAL A 306 23.16 3.15 6.60
CA VAL A 306 23.18 3.79 7.91
C VAL A 306 24.55 4.42 8.10
N LYS A 307 24.59 5.70 8.44
CA LYS A 307 25.82 6.43 8.72
C LYS A 307 25.88 6.84 10.18
N SER A 308 27.09 6.97 10.71
CA SER A 308 27.40 7.60 12.00
C SER A 308 28.44 8.68 11.77
N ASN A 309 28.12 9.92 12.13
CA ASN A 309 28.97 11.10 11.90
C ASN A 309 29.46 11.21 10.45
N GLY A 310 28.57 10.93 9.49
CA GLY A 310 28.85 10.96 8.05
C GLY A 310 29.52 9.71 7.47
N ASN A 311 30.03 8.79 8.30
CA ASN A 311 30.69 7.56 7.83
C ASN A 311 29.69 6.38 7.77
N PRO A 312 29.64 5.60 6.68
CA PRO A 312 28.82 4.39 6.62
C PRO A 312 29.22 3.38 7.71
N VAL A 313 28.26 2.95 8.53
CA VAL A 313 28.43 1.91 9.57
C VAL A 313 27.68 0.62 9.23
N PHE A 314 26.68 0.70 8.36
CA PHE A 314 25.98 -0.46 7.82
C PHE A 314 25.42 -0.15 6.44
N VAL A 315 25.54 -1.11 5.52
CA VAL A 315 25.02 -1.03 4.15
C VAL A 315 24.27 -2.32 3.88
N TYR A 316 23.07 -2.22 3.32
CA TYR A 316 22.22 -3.35 3.01
C TYR A 316 21.50 -3.16 1.68
N GLU A 317 21.46 -4.22 0.87
CA GLU A 317 20.73 -4.28 -0.38
C GLU A 317 19.61 -5.32 -0.25
N PRO A 318 18.38 -4.93 0.15
CA PRO A 318 17.32 -5.90 0.45
C PRO A 318 17.03 -6.88 -0.67
N MET A 319 17.07 -6.39 -1.92
CA MET A 319 16.78 -7.20 -3.11
C MET A 319 17.89 -8.21 -3.46
N LYS A 320 19.02 -8.22 -2.74
CA LYS A 320 20.06 -9.25 -2.84
C LYS A 320 20.03 -10.24 -1.67
N SER A 321 19.13 -10.07 -0.70
CA SER A 321 18.98 -11.00 0.42
C SER A 321 18.41 -12.33 -0.06
N ALA A 322 18.97 -13.46 0.42
CA ALA A 322 18.50 -14.79 0.06
C ALA A 322 17.00 -14.98 0.37
N LYS A 323 16.56 -14.57 1.57
CA LYS A 323 15.15 -14.66 1.99
C LYS A 323 14.21 -13.82 1.12
N VAL A 324 14.68 -12.67 0.64
CA VAL A 324 13.90 -11.81 -0.26
C VAL A 324 13.85 -12.43 -1.67
N MET A 325 14.99 -12.92 -2.18
CA MET A 325 15.07 -13.55 -3.51
C MET A 325 14.21 -14.81 -3.63
N GLU A 326 14.07 -15.60 -2.57
CA GLU A 326 13.16 -16.76 -2.52
C GLU A 326 11.71 -16.40 -2.89
N ARG A 327 11.31 -15.15 -2.65
CA ARG A 327 9.96 -14.65 -2.91
C ARG A 327 9.80 -14.03 -4.31
N PHE A 328 10.86 -13.87 -5.09
CA PHE A 328 10.80 -13.23 -6.43
C PHE A 328 9.82 -13.90 -7.39
N GLY A 329 9.67 -15.23 -7.28
CA GLY A 329 8.69 -15.97 -8.09
C GLY A 329 7.26 -15.47 -7.93
N MET A 330 6.91 -14.91 -6.76
CA MET A 330 5.58 -14.37 -6.45
C MET A 330 5.29 -13.08 -7.23
N MET A 331 6.32 -12.30 -7.60
CA MET A 331 6.15 -11.03 -8.31
C MET A 331 5.79 -11.22 -9.79
N LYS A 332 5.93 -12.43 -10.32
CA LYS A 332 5.57 -12.74 -11.72
C LYS A 332 4.11 -12.44 -12.04
N VAL A 333 3.21 -12.51 -11.05
CA VAL A 333 1.78 -12.19 -11.24
C VAL A 333 1.56 -10.81 -11.84
N PHE A 334 2.41 -9.82 -11.53
CA PHE A 334 2.28 -8.45 -12.04
C PHE A 334 2.72 -8.26 -13.50
N TYR A 335 3.36 -9.28 -14.10
CA TYR A 335 3.97 -9.21 -15.43
C TYR A 335 3.42 -10.24 -16.40
N GLN A 336 2.40 -11.00 -16.01
CA GLN A 336 1.72 -11.99 -16.85
C GLN A 336 0.59 -11.41 -17.68
#